data_AF-A0A972H2D1-F1
#
_entry.id   AF-A0A972H2D1-F1
#
_cell.length_a   1.000
_cell.length_b   1.000
_cell.length_c   1.000
_cell.angle_alpha   90.00
_cell.angle_beta   90.00
_cell.angle_gamma   90.00
#
_symmetry.space_group_name_H-M   'P 1'
#
loop_
_entity.id
_entity.type
_entity.pdbx_description
1 polymer ?
#
loop_
_entity_poly.entity_id
_entity_poly.type
_entity_poly.pdbx_seq_one_letter_code
_entity_poly.pdbx_strand_id
1 'polypeptide(L)'
;MSANLCPRLDYFLTRYAGDAVFDDLHTRLHAVNRGSDDLLSLYHAVIPLIEQRLWAQGLDEALLEPYQQLFQEMEGHIAGKGQDDRHRFIIVIPVADRPQHLKTCLDSLLSLCRLYGYTRLQVLIADDSAGWDNIDQHQQIAAYFNQQGLQTIYYGQDEQRQQIADLTMDQQQQLAPIIGDGHASVFSHKGASIMRNISYLKLRQLAARDERVLFYFIDSDQEFRVKVATVDGGRDCYAINYFYHLDQIFSNTDVSILTGKVVGDPPVSPSVMAANFMDDVIHFLKRMRDYSSSQVCQFHPINVTGVDDAAYHDMADLLGFKSVSKHYDYACSTQGEHDHSACFKEFSEQLNHFFDGEHPTRKSYYQHEDLSAGIKPARTIYTGNYIFRPAVLKYFIPFAHLKLRMAGPVLGRIIKAEISEGFVSANLPMLHKRTIQAIGESEFRPGIDRQQNRVDLSGEFERQFFGDVMLFSMETLTAQGYPTQMIPAEQIEQCLFDTEVRMSQQYRQKQQQIIEKINLLKGLFYDQHHWWSDAPELDQARADFGKFIDNIEHNFGRNSPAYTMIESEENKAMHHQEILQAIMGYAKNRDDWQQMLADD
;
A
#
# COMPACT_ATOMS: atom_id res chain seq x y z
N MET A 1 -20.23 47.26 4.53
CA MET A 1 -20.26 45.89 3.98
C MET A 1 -19.35 45.04 4.87
N SER A 2 -19.92 44.16 5.69
CA SER A 2 -19.15 43.21 6.49
C SER A 2 -18.41 42.27 5.53
N ALA A 3 -17.09 42.14 5.64
CA ALA A 3 -16.34 41.17 4.85
C ALA A 3 -16.93 39.77 5.10
N ASN A 4 -17.22 39.03 4.04
CA ASN A 4 -17.68 37.65 4.15
C ASN A 4 -16.57 36.84 4.84
N LEU A 5 -16.84 36.33 6.04
CA LEU A 5 -15.86 35.60 6.87
C LEU A 5 -15.80 34.10 6.54
N CYS A 6 -16.79 33.58 5.80
CA CYS A 6 -16.83 32.19 5.32
C CYS A 6 -17.04 32.16 3.79
N PRO A 7 -16.20 32.86 2.98
CA PRO A 7 -16.43 33.02 1.54
C PRO A 7 -16.49 31.70 0.76
N ARG A 8 -15.77 30.66 1.18
CA ARG A 8 -15.77 29.35 0.50
C ARG A 8 -16.99 28.53 0.89
N LEU A 9 -17.38 28.54 2.16
CA LEU A 9 -18.63 27.92 2.57
C LEU A 9 -19.82 28.55 1.86
N ASP A 10 -19.89 29.89 1.85
CA ASP A 10 -20.94 30.65 1.17
C ASP A 10 -20.95 30.45 -0.36
N TYR A 11 -19.77 30.30 -0.98
CA TYR A 11 -19.65 29.96 -2.40
C TYR A 11 -20.38 28.65 -2.74
N PHE A 12 -20.16 27.59 -1.97
CA PHE A 12 -20.81 26.30 -2.24
C PHE A 12 -22.31 26.33 -1.97
N LEU A 13 -22.72 26.96 -0.86
CA LEU A 13 -24.14 27.11 -0.51
C LEU A 13 -24.90 27.92 -1.57
N THR A 14 -24.29 28.99 -2.10
CA THR A 14 -24.87 29.79 -3.18
C THR A 14 -24.86 29.05 -4.52
N ARG A 15 -23.78 28.34 -4.85
CA ARG A 15 -23.65 27.59 -6.11
C ARG A 15 -24.77 26.56 -6.28
N TYR A 16 -25.18 25.93 -5.19
CA TYR A 16 -26.23 24.92 -5.17
C TYR A 16 -27.57 25.45 -4.63
N ALA A 17 -27.79 26.77 -4.68
CA ALA A 17 -29.06 27.38 -4.30
C ALA A 17 -30.23 26.77 -5.10
N GLY A 18 -31.35 26.54 -4.42
CA GLY A 18 -32.52 25.82 -4.95
C GLY A 18 -32.50 24.32 -4.67
N ASP A 19 -31.41 23.77 -4.14
CA ASP A 19 -31.43 22.48 -3.44
C ASP A 19 -31.87 22.72 -1.99
N ALA A 20 -32.96 22.09 -1.56
CA ALA A 20 -33.57 22.33 -0.26
C ALA A 20 -32.60 22.08 0.93
N VAL A 21 -31.65 21.15 0.78
CA VAL A 21 -30.66 20.87 1.84
C VAL A 21 -29.63 21.99 1.92
N PHE A 22 -29.13 22.46 0.76
CA PHE A 22 -28.20 23.59 0.72
C PHE A 22 -28.85 24.89 1.17
N ASP A 23 -30.12 25.14 0.81
CA ASP A 23 -30.87 26.32 1.22
C ASP A 23 -31.09 26.39 2.75
N ASP A 24 -31.35 25.24 3.40
CA ASP A 24 -31.41 25.15 4.87
C ASP A 24 -30.06 25.47 5.51
N LEU A 25 -28.97 24.87 5.01
CA LEU A 25 -27.61 25.10 5.51
C LEU A 25 -27.17 26.56 5.29
N HIS A 26 -27.59 27.19 4.20
CA HIS A 26 -27.36 28.62 3.93
C HIS A 26 -28.10 29.51 4.91
N THR A 27 -29.35 29.19 5.22
CA THR A 27 -30.12 29.88 6.26
C THR A 27 -29.44 29.76 7.62
N ARG A 28 -28.92 28.57 7.96
CA ARG A 28 -28.18 28.32 9.19
C ARG A 28 -26.88 29.13 9.25
N LEU A 29 -26.13 29.25 8.16
CA LEU A 29 -24.92 30.08 8.11
C LEU A 29 -25.18 31.53 8.55
N HIS A 30 -26.32 32.09 8.13
CA HIS A 30 -26.71 33.45 8.51
C HIS A 30 -27.13 33.59 9.99
N ALA A 31 -27.58 32.50 10.62
CA ALA A 31 -28.02 32.46 12.01
C ALA A 31 -26.89 32.10 13.01
N VAL A 32 -25.85 31.40 12.56
CA VAL A 32 -24.76 30.91 13.41
C VAL A 32 -23.89 32.05 13.93
N ASN A 33 -23.55 31.97 15.23
CA ASN A 33 -22.54 32.85 15.81
C ASN A 33 -21.15 32.46 15.29
N ARG A 34 -20.44 33.42 14.70
CA ARG A 34 -19.28 33.17 13.85
C ARG A 34 -18.01 32.70 14.59
N GLY A 35 -18.06 32.54 15.91
CA GLY A 35 -17.01 31.97 16.74
C GLY A 35 -17.47 30.80 17.62
N SER A 36 -18.66 30.23 17.35
CA SER A 36 -19.17 29.08 18.11
C SER A 36 -18.88 27.74 17.41
N ASP A 37 -19.01 26.66 18.19
CA ASP A 37 -18.93 25.28 17.69
C ASP A 37 -20.01 24.95 16.64
N ASP A 38 -21.08 25.75 16.60
CA ASP A 38 -22.14 25.63 15.60
C ASP A 38 -21.62 25.92 14.19
N LEU A 39 -20.58 26.76 14.05
CA LEU A 39 -19.97 27.04 12.74
C LEU A 39 -19.18 25.84 12.22
N LEU A 40 -18.35 25.21 13.06
CA LEU A 40 -17.63 24.00 12.66
C LEU A 40 -18.59 22.85 12.35
N SER A 41 -19.66 22.72 13.14
CA SER A 41 -20.74 21.76 12.89
C SER A 41 -21.39 21.97 11.52
N LEU A 42 -21.48 23.21 11.04
CA LEU A 42 -21.99 23.52 9.70
C LEU A 42 -21.03 23.06 8.60
N TYR A 43 -19.72 23.27 8.75
CA TYR A 43 -18.72 22.72 7.82
C TYR A 43 -18.83 21.19 7.74
N HIS A 44 -18.89 20.52 8.89
CA HIS A 44 -19.03 19.06 8.95
C HIS A 44 -20.29 18.54 8.24
N ALA A 45 -21.39 19.30 8.27
CA ALA A 45 -22.62 18.96 7.56
C ALA A 45 -22.54 19.19 6.04
N VAL A 46 -21.82 20.23 5.61
CA VAL A 46 -21.74 20.64 4.19
C VAL A 46 -20.72 19.83 3.41
N ILE A 47 -19.59 19.45 4.02
CA ILE A 47 -18.49 18.75 3.34
C ILE A 47 -18.94 17.47 2.59
N PRO A 48 -19.68 16.53 3.21
CA PRO A 48 -20.13 15.32 2.51
C PRO A 48 -21.03 15.63 1.30
N LEU A 49 -21.85 16.68 1.40
CA LEU A 49 -22.71 17.10 0.28
C LEU A 49 -21.88 17.67 -0.87
N ILE A 50 -20.82 18.43 -0.57
CA ILE A 50 -19.90 18.93 -1.59
C ILE A 50 -19.15 17.77 -2.25
N GLU A 51 -18.71 16.78 -1.48
CA GLU A 51 -18.03 15.59 -2.03
C GLU A 51 -18.95 14.82 -2.99
N GLN A 52 -20.22 14.65 -2.66
CA GLN A 52 -21.20 14.06 -3.58
C GLN A 52 -21.28 14.84 -4.91
N ARG A 53 -21.19 16.18 -4.87
CA ARG A 53 -21.17 17.01 -6.08
C ARG A 53 -19.83 16.94 -6.82
N LEU A 54 -18.72 16.90 -6.09
CA LEU A 54 -17.36 16.78 -6.63
C LEU A 54 -17.17 15.48 -7.42
N TRP A 55 -17.88 14.41 -7.04
CA TRP A 55 -17.71 13.08 -7.60
C TRP A 55 -18.89 12.56 -8.45
N ALA A 56 -19.92 13.39 -8.67
CA ALA A 56 -21.18 12.95 -9.29
C ALA A 56 -21.03 12.29 -10.68
N GLN A 57 -20.01 12.68 -11.45
CA GLN A 57 -19.71 12.13 -12.79
C GLN A 57 -18.21 11.80 -12.94
N GLY A 58 -17.58 11.39 -11.84
CA GLY A 58 -16.13 11.45 -11.70
C GLY A 58 -15.70 12.80 -11.10
N LEU A 59 -14.39 13.02 -10.99
CA LEU A 59 -13.83 14.22 -10.36
C LEU A 59 -14.13 15.49 -11.18
N ASP A 60 -14.93 16.40 -10.63
CA ASP A 60 -15.10 17.75 -11.17
C ASP A 60 -13.89 18.62 -10.83
N GLU A 61 -13.00 18.82 -11.81
CA GLU A 61 -11.76 19.57 -11.62
C GLU A 61 -12.00 21.04 -11.23
N ALA A 62 -13.11 21.63 -11.68
CA ALA A 62 -13.44 23.01 -11.38
C ALA A 62 -13.86 23.21 -9.90
N LEU A 63 -14.23 22.13 -9.22
CA LEU A 63 -14.63 22.14 -7.80
C LEU A 63 -13.49 21.78 -6.85
N LEU A 64 -12.41 21.16 -7.34
CA LEU A 64 -11.34 20.65 -6.49
C LEU A 64 -10.62 21.77 -5.72
N GLU A 65 -10.21 22.84 -6.38
CA GLU A 65 -9.54 23.96 -5.71
C GLU A 65 -10.47 24.68 -4.71
N PRO A 66 -11.72 25.05 -5.06
CA PRO A 66 -12.68 25.58 -4.07
C PRO A 66 -12.90 24.65 -2.87
N TYR A 67 -12.95 23.33 -3.10
CA TYR A 67 -13.10 22.33 -2.05
C TYR A 67 -11.89 22.30 -1.11
N GLN A 68 -10.66 22.35 -1.64
CA GLN A 68 -9.45 22.46 -0.82
C GLN A 68 -9.43 23.75 0.01
N GLN A 69 -9.79 24.88 -0.62
CA GLN A 69 -9.86 26.19 0.05
C GLN A 69 -10.93 26.23 1.15
N LEU A 70 -12.01 25.45 1.04
CA LEU A 70 -13.01 25.31 2.10
C LEU A 70 -12.38 24.78 3.40
N PHE A 71 -11.46 23.83 3.31
CA PHE A 71 -10.75 23.35 4.50
C PHE A 71 -9.77 24.38 5.05
N GLN A 72 -9.04 25.10 4.20
CA GLN A 72 -8.17 26.19 4.66
C GLN A 72 -8.96 27.26 5.45
N GLU A 73 -10.16 27.59 4.98
CA GLU A 73 -11.09 28.47 5.68
C GLU A 73 -11.53 27.87 7.03
N MET A 74 -11.90 26.59 7.05
CA MET A 74 -12.23 25.85 8.27
C MET A 74 -11.07 25.85 9.28
N GLU A 75 -9.84 25.60 8.83
CA GLU A 75 -8.62 25.66 9.68
C GLU A 75 -8.40 27.06 10.27
N GLY A 76 -8.70 28.11 9.50
CA GLY A 76 -8.66 29.49 9.99
C GLY A 76 -9.63 29.73 11.16
N HIS A 77 -10.83 29.13 11.11
CA HIS A 77 -11.79 29.20 12.21
C HIS A 77 -11.35 28.38 13.42
N ILE A 78 -10.79 27.18 13.21
CA ILE A 78 -10.24 26.34 14.30
C ILE A 78 -9.11 27.08 15.02
N ALA A 79 -8.17 27.65 14.27
CA ALA A 79 -7.08 28.45 14.84
C ALA A 79 -7.60 29.67 15.60
N GLY A 80 -8.62 30.36 15.07
CA GLY A 80 -9.25 31.51 15.70
C GLY A 80 -9.97 31.21 17.02
N LYS A 81 -10.47 29.97 17.20
CA LYS A 81 -11.05 29.50 18.46
C LYS A 81 -9.99 29.36 19.56
N GLY A 82 -8.73 29.10 19.19
CA GLY A 82 -7.61 28.92 20.13
C GLY A 82 -7.59 27.57 20.86
N GLN A 83 -8.60 26.73 20.67
CA GLN A 83 -8.66 25.35 21.15
C GLN A 83 -8.92 24.43 19.96
N ASP A 84 -8.00 23.51 19.71
CA ASP A 84 -8.14 22.49 18.67
C ASP A 84 -8.17 21.12 19.36
N ASP A 85 -9.36 20.52 19.32
CA ASP A 85 -9.69 19.28 20.00
C ASP A 85 -9.43 18.03 19.15
N ARG A 86 -8.97 18.20 17.91
CA ARG A 86 -8.74 17.10 16.98
C ARG A 86 -7.52 16.29 17.37
N HIS A 87 -7.46 15.08 16.83
CA HIS A 87 -6.30 14.21 16.99
C HIS A 87 -5.05 14.87 16.43
N ARG A 88 -3.89 14.60 17.03
CA ARG A 88 -2.57 14.83 16.43
C ARG A 88 -2.10 13.54 15.77
N PHE A 89 -1.49 13.64 14.61
CA PHE A 89 -0.97 12.46 13.89
C PHE A 89 0.53 12.30 14.11
N ILE A 90 0.99 11.09 14.40
CA ILE A 90 2.39 10.71 14.25
C ILE A 90 2.46 9.70 13.11
N ILE A 91 3.02 10.14 11.99
CA ILE A 91 3.14 9.35 10.77
C ILE A 91 4.48 8.62 10.82
N VAL A 92 4.48 7.29 10.72
CA VAL A 92 5.70 6.50 10.66
C VAL A 92 5.95 6.07 9.23
N ILE A 93 7.13 6.41 8.71
CA ILE A 93 7.59 6.06 7.37
C ILE A 93 8.80 5.13 7.49
N PRO A 94 8.58 3.81 7.44
CA PRO A 94 9.57 2.80 7.10
C PRO A 94 10.36 3.15 5.84
N VAL A 95 11.69 3.23 5.96
CA VAL A 95 12.60 3.41 4.82
C VAL A 95 13.80 2.46 4.93
N ALA A 96 14.33 2.06 3.79
CA ALA A 96 15.61 1.37 3.65
C ALA A 96 16.39 2.12 2.56
N ASP A 97 17.18 1.48 1.70
CA ASP A 97 17.97 2.15 0.65
C ASP A 97 17.11 2.82 -0.47
N ARG A 98 16.26 3.80 -0.14
CA ARG A 98 15.23 4.39 -1.00
C ARG A 98 15.00 5.90 -0.77
N PRO A 99 16.03 6.75 -0.92
CA PRO A 99 15.93 8.17 -0.62
C PRO A 99 14.93 8.93 -1.51
N GLN A 100 14.78 8.55 -2.78
CA GLN A 100 13.89 9.27 -3.69
C GLN A 100 12.41 8.96 -3.40
N HIS A 101 12.08 7.71 -3.05
CA HIS A 101 10.75 7.36 -2.57
C HIS A 101 10.40 8.14 -1.29
N LEU A 102 11.31 8.17 -0.30
CA LEU A 102 11.11 8.97 0.92
C LEU A 102 10.84 10.44 0.60
N LYS A 103 11.66 11.04 -0.27
CA LYS A 103 11.49 12.44 -0.67
C LYS A 103 10.12 12.67 -1.31
N THR A 104 9.72 11.81 -2.24
CA THR A 104 8.44 11.92 -2.97
C THR A 104 7.25 11.77 -2.03
N CYS A 105 7.31 10.81 -1.09
CA CYS A 105 6.31 10.61 -0.04
C CYS A 105 6.14 11.88 0.81
N LEU A 106 7.25 12.45 1.32
CA LEU A 106 7.23 13.66 2.14
C LEU A 106 6.79 14.91 1.36
N ASP A 107 7.18 15.04 0.09
CA ASP A 107 6.70 16.12 -0.79
C ASP A 107 5.17 16.04 -0.97
N SER A 108 4.64 14.82 -1.11
CA SER A 108 3.20 14.60 -1.22
C SER A 108 2.46 14.98 0.06
N LEU A 109 3.01 14.62 1.22
CA LEU A 109 2.47 14.96 2.54
C LEU A 109 2.48 16.48 2.77
N LEU A 110 3.61 17.14 2.53
CA LEU A 110 3.73 18.59 2.69
C LEU A 110 2.76 19.34 1.76
N SER A 111 2.60 18.87 0.52
CA SER A 111 1.64 19.44 -0.42
C SER A 111 0.20 19.27 0.06
N LEU A 112 -0.17 18.08 0.57
CA LEU A 112 -1.49 17.84 1.16
C LEU A 112 -1.74 18.81 2.33
N CYS A 113 -0.78 18.96 3.24
CA CYS A 113 -0.88 19.88 4.38
C CYS A 113 -1.08 21.33 3.93
N ARG A 114 -0.37 21.77 2.88
CA ARG A 114 -0.52 23.13 2.32
C ARG A 114 -1.89 23.33 1.65
N LEU A 115 -2.37 22.33 0.90
CA LEU A 115 -3.64 22.41 0.19
C LEU A 115 -4.84 22.44 1.15
N TYR A 116 -4.79 21.66 2.24
CA TYR A 116 -5.92 21.52 3.17
C TYR A 116 -5.73 22.27 4.50
N GLY A 117 -4.55 22.83 4.77
CA GLY A 117 -4.26 23.68 5.93
C GLY A 117 -3.97 22.93 7.24
N TYR A 118 -3.91 21.60 7.23
CA TYR A 118 -3.71 20.80 8.44
C TYR A 118 -2.25 20.78 8.91
N THR A 119 -1.99 21.09 10.17
CA THR A 119 -0.61 21.25 10.71
C THR A 119 -0.28 20.39 11.93
N ARG A 120 -1.25 19.67 12.50
CA ARG A 120 -1.07 18.89 13.74
C ARG A 120 -0.51 17.49 13.48
N LEU A 121 0.68 17.44 12.89
CA LEU A 121 1.35 16.17 12.65
C LEU A 121 2.86 16.23 12.82
N GLN A 122 3.42 15.05 13.04
CA GLN A 122 4.85 14.80 13.12
C GLN A 122 5.17 13.53 12.32
N VAL A 123 6.31 13.48 11.67
CA VAL A 123 6.77 12.32 10.90
C VAL A 123 7.95 11.65 11.62
N LEU A 124 7.89 10.35 11.81
CA LEU A 124 8.98 9.49 12.28
C LEU A 124 9.51 8.69 11.08
N ILE A 125 10.71 9.01 10.62
CA ILE A 125 11.39 8.28 9.54
C ILE A 125 12.19 7.16 10.19
N ALA A 126 11.72 5.92 10.08
CA ALA A 126 12.39 4.75 10.65
C ALA A 126 13.29 4.13 9.58
N ASP A 127 14.61 4.19 9.78
CA ASP A 127 15.60 3.83 8.77
C ASP A 127 16.19 2.41 8.99
N ASP A 128 16.21 1.60 7.93
CA ASP A 128 16.79 0.25 7.86
C ASP A 128 17.82 0.11 6.71
N SER A 129 18.35 1.22 6.20
CA SER A 129 19.30 1.29 5.09
C SER A 129 20.64 0.68 5.45
N ALA A 130 21.33 0.08 4.47
CA ALA A 130 22.69 -0.42 4.65
C ALA A 130 23.74 0.57 4.13
N GLY A 131 23.42 1.31 3.06
CA GLY A 131 24.37 2.22 2.42
C GLY A 131 24.53 3.54 3.18
N TRP A 132 25.77 3.93 3.47
CA TRP A 132 26.09 5.22 4.11
C TRP A 132 25.54 6.42 3.32
N ASP A 133 25.63 6.38 1.99
CA ASP A 133 25.11 7.46 1.14
C ASP A 133 23.57 7.58 1.22
N ASN A 134 22.86 6.47 1.41
CA ASN A 134 21.40 6.47 1.59
C ASN A 134 21.02 7.04 2.95
N ILE A 135 21.74 6.63 4.00
CA ILE A 135 21.58 7.14 5.37
C ILE A 135 21.78 8.66 5.41
N ASP A 136 22.87 9.16 4.83
CA ASP A 136 23.16 10.60 4.75
C ASP A 136 22.06 11.35 3.97
N GLN A 137 21.61 10.80 2.84
CA GLN A 137 20.51 11.38 2.08
C GLN A 137 19.19 11.43 2.87
N HIS A 138 18.82 10.37 3.62
CA HIS A 138 17.62 10.41 4.44
C HIS A 138 17.70 11.46 5.55
N GLN A 139 18.86 11.63 6.19
CA GLN A 139 19.08 12.68 7.17
C GLN A 139 18.93 14.08 6.55
N GLN A 140 19.50 14.30 5.37
CA GLN A 140 19.36 15.56 4.63
C GLN A 140 17.92 15.83 4.22
N ILE A 141 17.19 14.80 3.76
CA ILE A 141 15.77 14.88 3.43
C ILE A 141 14.96 15.27 4.68
N ALA A 142 15.18 14.59 5.82
CA ALA A 142 14.52 14.91 7.08
C ALA A 142 14.75 16.38 7.49
N ALA A 143 16.00 16.84 7.43
CA ALA A 143 16.37 18.22 7.74
C ALA A 143 15.72 19.23 6.78
N TYR A 144 15.70 18.94 5.48
CA TYR A 144 15.04 19.78 4.48
C TYR A 144 13.54 19.96 4.79
N PHE A 145 12.82 18.88 5.08
CA PHE A 145 11.38 18.97 5.37
C PHE A 145 11.08 19.68 6.71
N ASN A 146 11.95 19.52 7.71
CA ASN A 146 11.87 20.32 8.94
C ASN A 146 11.95 21.83 8.64
N GLN A 147 12.86 22.25 7.76
CA GLN A 147 12.96 23.65 7.34
C GLN A 147 11.74 24.14 6.55
N GLN A 148 11.02 23.23 5.88
CA GLN A 148 9.79 23.55 5.15
C GLN A 148 8.54 23.61 6.05
N GLY A 149 8.68 23.36 7.36
CA GLY A 149 7.59 23.36 8.34
C GLY A 149 6.91 22.01 8.56
N LEU A 150 7.44 20.93 7.98
CA LEU A 150 6.98 19.56 8.26
C LEU A 150 7.88 18.95 9.35
N GLN A 151 7.35 18.79 10.56
CA GLN A 151 8.14 18.27 11.67
C GLN A 151 8.53 16.81 11.42
N THR A 152 9.83 16.53 11.30
CA THR A 152 10.37 15.18 11.11
C THR A 152 11.34 14.80 12.23
N ILE A 153 11.28 13.54 12.65
CA ILE A 153 12.23 12.85 13.51
C ILE A 153 12.91 11.80 12.64
N TYR A 154 14.21 11.92 12.44
CA TYR A 154 15.02 10.86 11.87
C TYR A 154 15.33 9.83 12.96
N TYR A 155 14.87 8.60 12.78
CA TYR A 155 15.05 7.49 13.72
C TYR A 155 15.90 6.42 13.04
N GLY A 156 17.21 6.70 13.03
CA GLY A 156 18.22 5.88 12.38
C GLY A 156 18.56 4.62 13.16
N GLN A 157 19.54 3.88 12.65
CA GLN A 157 20.00 2.63 13.28
C GLN A 157 20.57 2.87 14.69
N ASP A 158 21.29 3.96 14.92
CA ASP A 158 21.88 4.25 16.23
C ASP A 158 20.80 4.56 17.27
N GLU A 159 19.80 5.36 16.92
CA GLU A 159 18.65 5.63 17.80
C GLU A 159 17.83 4.37 18.07
N GLN A 160 17.67 3.50 17.07
CA GLN A 160 17.01 2.21 17.22
C GLN A 160 17.78 1.26 18.14
N ARG A 161 19.10 1.18 18.01
CA ARG A 161 19.95 0.38 18.91
C ARG A 161 19.91 0.92 20.34
N GLN A 162 19.97 2.23 20.51
CA GLN A 162 19.85 2.85 21.83
C GLN A 162 18.50 2.51 22.46
N GLN A 163 17.41 2.59 21.69
CA GLN A 163 16.08 2.21 22.15
C GLN A 163 15.99 0.76 22.65
N ILE A 164 16.72 -0.17 22.01
CA ILE A 164 16.81 -1.57 22.45
C ILE A 164 17.76 -1.70 23.65
N ALA A 165 18.87 -0.97 23.67
CA ALA A 165 19.85 -1.00 24.74
C ALA A 165 19.32 -0.43 26.07
N ASP A 166 18.31 0.45 26.00
CA ASP A 166 17.59 0.96 27.17
C ASP A 166 16.72 -0.11 27.86
N LEU A 167 16.43 -1.23 27.19
CA LEU A 167 15.75 -2.38 27.79
C LEU A 167 16.71 -3.17 28.68
N THR A 168 16.20 -3.83 29.73
CA THR A 168 17.01 -4.75 30.54
C THR A 168 17.49 -5.94 29.71
N MET A 169 18.57 -6.61 30.14
CA MET A 169 19.07 -7.81 29.44
C MET A 169 17.99 -8.90 29.29
N ASP A 170 17.17 -9.09 30.33
CA ASP A 170 16.06 -10.05 30.31
C ASP A 170 14.99 -9.64 29.28
N GLN A 171 14.62 -8.35 29.24
CA GLN A 171 13.66 -7.83 28.24
C GLN A 171 14.20 -7.95 26.81
N GLN A 172 15.49 -7.68 26.59
CA GLN A 172 16.11 -7.84 25.27
C GLN A 172 16.02 -9.30 24.79
N GLN A 173 16.32 -10.27 25.67
CA GLN A 173 16.23 -11.69 25.33
C GLN A 173 14.79 -12.14 25.08
N GLN A 174 13.83 -11.69 25.90
CA GLN A 174 12.42 -12.03 25.76
C GLN A 174 11.80 -11.45 24.48
N LEU A 175 12.17 -10.22 24.12
CA LEU A 175 11.61 -9.50 22.97
C LEU A 175 12.35 -9.77 21.65
N ALA A 176 13.49 -10.46 21.67
CA ALA A 176 14.25 -10.77 20.46
C ALA A 176 13.42 -11.37 19.30
N PRO A 177 12.42 -12.26 19.52
CA PRO A 177 11.55 -12.74 18.44
C PRO A 177 10.65 -11.69 17.78
N ILE A 178 10.48 -10.52 18.43
CA ILE A 178 9.59 -9.42 18.05
C ILE A 178 10.39 -8.26 17.44
N ILE A 179 11.47 -7.84 18.10
CA ILE A 179 12.27 -6.65 17.75
C ILE A 179 13.65 -6.99 17.17
N GLY A 180 13.96 -8.27 16.99
CA GLY A 180 15.24 -8.74 16.47
C GLY A 180 16.38 -8.61 17.49
N ASP A 181 17.59 -9.01 17.07
CA ASP A 181 18.80 -8.88 17.88
C ASP A 181 19.41 -7.48 17.72
N GLY A 182 19.36 -6.67 18.78
CA GLY A 182 19.96 -5.32 18.83
C GLY A 182 21.49 -5.32 18.77
N HIS A 183 22.13 -6.43 19.11
CA HIS A 183 23.60 -6.59 19.13
C HIS A 183 24.15 -7.20 17.83
N ALA A 184 23.29 -7.43 16.84
CA ALA A 184 23.72 -7.92 15.55
C ALA A 184 24.80 -7.00 14.95
N SER A 185 25.87 -7.63 14.49
CA SER A 185 26.99 -6.95 13.81
C SER A 185 26.53 -6.20 12.56
N VAL A 186 25.45 -6.67 11.92
CA VAL A 186 24.71 -5.99 10.86
C VAL A 186 23.29 -5.73 11.35
N PHE A 187 22.88 -4.45 11.39
CA PHE A 187 21.55 -4.01 11.88
C PHE A 187 20.78 -3.17 10.85
N SER A 188 21.22 -3.26 9.61
CA SER A 188 20.49 -2.86 8.42
C SER A 188 19.74 -4.06 7.84
N HIS A 189 18.73 -3.80 7.01
CA HIS A 189 17.90 -4.81 6.36
C HIS A 189 17.34 -5.89 7.32
N LYS A 190 17.07 -5.49 8.58
CA LYS A 190 16.44 -6.36 9.58
C LYS A 190 15.03 -6.75 9.16
N GLY A 191 14.39 -5.93 8.32
CA GLY A 191 13.12 -6.25 7.68
C GLY A 191 11.99 -5.38 8.20
N ALA A 192 11.00 -5.20 7.32
CA ALA A 192 9.95 -4.20 7.47
C ALA A 192 9.07 -4.42 8.73
N SER A 193 8.91 -5.66 9.19
CA SER A 193 8.16 -6.01 10.39
C SER A 193 8.92 -5.68 11.68
N ILE A 194 10.20 -6.07 11.74
CA ILE A 194 11.07 -5.82 12.91
C ILE A 194 11.20 -4.31 13.14
N MET A 195 11.50 -3.55 12.09
CA MET A 195 11.62 -2.09 12.19
C MET A 195 10.34 -1.41 12.68
N ARG A 196 9.16 -1.87 12.22
CA ARG A 196 7.88 -1.35 12.72
C ARG A 196 7.69 -1.68 14.20
N ASN A 197 8.01 -2.89 14.64
CA ASN A 197 7.94 -3.26 16.06
C ASN A 197 8.89 -2.42 16.93
N ILE A 198 10.12 -2.17 16.47
CA ILE A 198 11.03 -1.23 17.15
C ILE A 198 10.45 0.19 17.18
N SER A 199 9.79 0.62 16.11
CA SER A 199 9.12 1.93 16.06
C SER A 199 7.98 2.04 17.06
N TYR A 200 7.31 0.94 17.43
CA TYR A 200 6.25 0.96 18.45
C TYR A 200 6.80 1.39 19.82
N LEU A 201 8.04 1.00 20.16
CA LEU A 201 8.72 1.47 21.37
C LEU A 201 8.90 2.99 21.34
N LYS A 202 9.31 3.54 20.19
CA LYS A 202 9.47 4.98 20.02
C LYS A 202 8.14 5.73 20.07
N LEU A 203 7.10 5.17 19.45
CA LEU A 203 5.75 5.75 19.46
C LEU A 203 5.17 5.83 20.87
N ARG A 204 5.40 4.81 21.72
CA ARG A 204 5.02 4.84 23.13
C ARG A 204 5.62 6.06 23.83
N GLN A 205 6.91 6.35 23.62
CA GLN A 205 7.57 7.54 24.18
C GLN A 205 6.93 8.84 23.66
N LEU A 206 6.64 8.90 22.35
CA LEU A 206 6.11 10.10 21.69
C LEU A 206 4.63 10.39 22.00
N ALA A 207 3.87 9.39 22.46
CA ALA A 207 2.49 9.60 22.90
C ALA A 207 2.38 10.41 24.19
N ALA A 208 3.38 10.39 25.09
CA ALA A 208 3.44 11.24 26.30
C ALA A 208 2.10 11.37 27.09
N ARG A 209 1.35 10.27 27.26
CA ARG A 209 0.00 10.20 27.87
C ARG A 209 -1.08 11.06 27.18
N ASP A 210 -0.83 11.56 25.98
CA ASP A 210 -1.81 12.24 25.13
C ASP A 210 -2.75 11.22 24.50
N GLU A 211 -4.00 11.19 24.98
CA GLU A 211 -5.04 10.30 24.47
C GLU A 211 -5.54 10.72 23.07
N ARG A 212 -5.24 11.94 22.62
CA ARG A 212 -5.63 12.46 21.29
C ARG A 212 -4.51 12.37 20.27
N VAL A 213 -3.82 11.24 20.26
CA VAL A 213 -2.82 10.89 19.24
C VAL A 213 -3.35 9.75 18.37
N LEU A 214 -3.07 9.81 17.08
CA LEU A 214 -3.21 8.69 16.17
C LEU A 214 -1.85 8.36 15.54
N PHE A 215 -1.50 7.08 15.53
CA PHE A 215 -0.29 6.57 14.89
C PHE A 215 -0.64 6.09 13.49
N TYR A 216 0.00 6.64 12.46
CA TYR A 216 -0.31 6.33 11.07
C TYR A 216 0.93 5.78 10.35
N PHE A 217 0.95 4.49 10.05
CA PHE A 217 2.02 3.86 9.29
C PHE A 217 1.74 3.92 7.79
N ILE A 218 2.70 4.43 7.03
CA ILE A 218 2.68 4.47 5.57
C ILE A 218 4.00 3.95 4.98
N ASP A 219 3.97 3.27 3.84
CA ASP A 219 5.21 2.91 3.13
C ASP A 219 5.75 4.12 2.33
N SER A 220 7.08 4.19 2.17
CA SER A 220 7.75 5.28 1.44
C SER A 220 7.45 5.32 -0.05
N ASP A 221 6.92 4.22 -0.63
CA ASP A 221 6.47 4.12 -2.02
C ASP A 221 5.00 4.58 -2.20
N GLN A 222 4.45 5.27 -1.21
CA GLN A 222 3.11 5.84 -1.23
C GLN A 222 3.11 7.36 -1.17
N GLU A 223 2.13 7.94 -1.85
CA GLU A 223 1.87 9.37 -1.90
C GLU A 223 0.46 9.67 -1.36
N PHE A 224 0.31 10.81 -0.68
CA PHE A 224 -0.99 11.38 -0.26
C PHE A 224 -1.77 11.95 -1.45
N ARG A 225 -2.01 11.11 -2.44
CA ARG A 225 -2.73 11.40 -3.67
C ARG A 225 -3.62 10.21 -4.02
N VAL A 226 -4.51 10.42 -4.96
CA VAL A 226 -5.24 9.34 -5.62
C VAL A 226 -5.05 9.39 -7.12
N LYS A 227 -5.17 8.24 -7.78
CA LYS A 227 -5.25 8.17 -9.24
C LYS A 227 -6.71 8.17 -9.66
N VAL A 228 -7.14 9.15 -10.46
CA VAL A 228 -8.49 9.21 -11.03
C VAL A 228 -8.46 8.89 -12.51
N ALA A 229 -9.50 8.22 -13.00
CA ALA A 229 -9.64 7.93 -14.42
C ALA A 229 -9.97 9.23 -15.19
N THR A 230 -9.28 9.47 -16.30
CA THR A 230 -9.54 10.59 -17.22
C THR A 230 -9.59 10.06 -18.66
N VAL A 231 -10.07 10.88 -19.59
CA VAL A 231 -10.05 10.56 -21.03
C VAL A 231 -8.62 10.32 -21.56
N ASP A 232 -7.61 10.94 -20.94
CA ASP A 232 -6.21 10.91 -21.38
C ASP A 232 -5.35 9.86 -20.64
N GLY A 233 -5.93 8.87 -19.95
CA GLY A 233 -5.16 7.76 -19.34
C GLY A 233 -4.85 7.89 -17.84
N GLY A 234 -5.57 8.76 -17.13
CA GLY A 234 -5.56 8.87 -15.67
C GLY A 234 -4.69 10.00 -15.12
N ARG A 235 -5.10 10.58 -13.99
CA ARG A 235 -4.41 11.71 -13.34
C ARG A 235 -4.23 11.46 -11.86
N ASP A 236 -3.05 11.83 -11.35
CA ASP A 236 -2.78 11.82 -9.92
C ASP A 236 -3.24 13.18 -9.34
N CYS A 237 -4.04 13.17 -8.27
CA CYS A 237 -4.56 14.41 -7.67
C CYS A 237 -4.72 14.33 -6.14
N TYR A 238 -4.78 15.51 -5.51
CA TYR A 238 -5.03 15.67 -4.08
C TYR A 238 -6.53 15.86 -3.83
N ALA A 239 -7.33 14.81 -4.03
CA ALA A 239 -8.78 14.91 -3.95
C ALA A 239 -9.38 14.44 -2.60
N ILE A 240 -8.55 13.94 -1.68
CA ILE A 240 -8.97 13.45 -0.36
C ILE A 240 -8.26 14.26 0.73
N ASN A 241 -9.01 14.78 1.70
CA ASN A 241 -8.45 15.32 2.94
C ASN A 241 -8.32 14.21 3.99
N TYR A 242 -7.23 13.43 3.92
CA TYR A 242 -7.01 12.26 4.77
C TYR A 242 -7.14 12.57 6.27
N PHE A 243 -6.51 13.65 6.74
CA PHE A 243 -6.48 13.98 8.17
C PHE A 243 -7.84 14.39 8.69
N TYR A 244 -8.62 15.13 7.90
CA TYR A 244 -10.02 15.43 8.24
C TYR A 244 -10.84 14.15 8.38
N HIS A 245 -10.83 13.28 7.37
CA HIS A 245 -11.65 12.07 7.39
C HIS A 245 -11.24 11.10 8.50
N LEU A 246 -9.93 10.91 8.71
CA LEU A 246 -9.42 10.07 9.79
C LEU A 246 -9.78 10.64 11.16
N ASP A 247 -9.62 11.94 11.36
CA ASP A 247 -10.05 12.59 12.61
C ASP A 247 -11.55 12.42 12.84
N GLN A 248 -12.39 12.57 11.82
CA GLN A 248 -13.83 12.36 11.93
C GLN A 248 -14.18 10.90 12.26
N ILE A 249 -13.50 9.91 11.67
CA ILE A 249 -13.74 8.49 11.99
C ILE A 249 -13.42 8.21 13.45
N PHE A 250 -12.23 8.61 13.92
CA PHE A 250 -11.79 8.30 15.28
C PHE A 250 -12.44 9.21 16.33
N SER A 251 -12.96 10.38 15.97
CA SER A 251 -13.69 11.24 16.92
C SER A 251 -15.14 10.79 17.11
N ASN A 252 -15.77 10.23 16.07
CA ASN A 252 -17.19 9.94 16.06
C ASN A 252 -17.53 8.44 16.19
N THR A 253 -16.53 7.56 16.29
CA THR A 253 -16.73 6.11 16.41
C THR A 253 -15.75 5.48 17.40
N ASP A 254 -16.07 4.26 17.87
CA ASP A 254 -15.23 3.47 18.78
C ASP A 254 -14.10 2.71 18.05
N VAL A 255 -13.80 3.09 16.80
CA VAL A 255 -12.71 2.51 16.02
C VAL A 255 -11.40 2.64 16.79
N SER A 256 -10.70 1.51 16.91
CA SER A 256 -9.39 1.42 17.56
C SER A 256 -8.27 1.39 16.51
N ILE A 257 -8.52 0.72 15.39
CA ILE A 257 -7.58 0.56 14.29
C ILE A 257 -8.32 0.54 12.95
N LEU A 258 -7.74 1.22 11.97
CA LEU A 258 -8.23 1.30 10.61
C LEU A 258 -7.11 0.91 9.64
N THR A 259 -7.42 0.04 8.69
CA THR A 259 -6.55 -0.24 7.53
C THR A 259 -7.06 0.52 6.31
N GLY A 260 -6.17 1.23 5.63
CA GLY A 260 -6.47 1.88 4.37
C GLY A 260 -6.32 0.93 3.18
N LYS A 261 -6.46 1.51 1.98
CA LYS A 261 -6.27 0.86 0.68
C LYS A 261 -5.13 1.54 -0.07
N VAL A 262 -4.83 1.07 -1.28
CA VAL A 262 -3.98 1.78 -2.23
C VAL A 262 -4.62 1.81 -3.61
N VAL A 263 -4.26 2.81 -4.40
CA VAL A 263 -4.58 2.92 -5.83
C VAL A 263 -3.29 3.13 -6.63
N GLY A 264 -3.32 2.92 -7.94
CA GLY A 264 -2.13 2.98 -8.78
C GLY A 264 -1.55 1.59 -9.02
N ASP A 265 -0.25 1.42 -8.75
CA ASP A 265 0.42 0.15 -8.96
C ASP A 265 0.00 -0.89 -7.91
N PRO A 266 -0.07 -2.18 -8.24
CA PRO A 266 -0.42 -3.21 -7.27
C PRO A 266 0.57 -3.31 -6.09
N PRO A 267 0.07 -3.42 -4.83
CA PRO A 267 0.92 -3.56 -3.65
C PRO A 267 1.46 -4.97 -3.42
N VAL A 268 1.38 -5.86 -4.42
CA VAL A 268 1.75 -7.28 -4.27
C VAL A 268 3.02 -7.65 -5.04
N SER A 269 3.48 -8.88 -4.86
CA SER A 269 4.66 -9.42 -5.56
C SER A 269 4.34 -9.85 -7.00
N PRO A 270 5.25 -9.64 -7.97
CA PRO A 270 5.21 -10.28 -9.28
C PRO A 270 5.07 -11.80 -9.22
N SER A 271 5.56 -12.42 -8.13
CA SER A 271 5.42 -13.86 -7.84
C SER A 271 3.97 -14.36 -7.89
N VAL A 272 2.98 -13.47 -7.69
CA VAL A 272 1.55 -13.79 -7.67
C VAL A 272 0.72 -12.94 -8.66
N MET A 273 1.37 -12.36 -9.67
CA MET A 273 0.70 -11.59 -10.74
C MET A 273 1.03 -12.09 -12.16
N ALA A 274 2.01 -13.01 -12.28
CA ALA A 274 2.58 -13.39 -13.56
C ALA A 274 1.56 -14.03 -14.49
N ALA A 275 0.70 -14.91 -13.98
CA ALA A 275 -0.25 -15.61 -14.83
C ALA A 275 -1.26 -14.63 -15.47
N ASN A 276 -1.80 -13.70 -14.69
CA ASN A 276 -2.75 -12.69 -15.16
C ASN A 276 -2.09 -11.68 -16.11
N PHE A 277 -0.87 -11.22 -15.81
CA PHE A 277 -0.18 -10.29 -16.70
C PHE A 277 0.16 -10.92 -18.05
N MET A 278 0.51 -12.20 -18.07
CA MET A 278 0.73 -12.93 -19.31
C MET A 278 -0.52 -13.01 -20.20
N ASP A 279 -1.72 -13.12 -19.62
CA ASP A 279 -2.95 -13.06 -20.41
C ASP A 279 -3.10 -11.71 -21.12
N ASP A 280 -2.70 -10.62 -20.44
CA ASP A 280 -2.75 -9.27 -21.00
C ASP A 280 -1.72 -9.07 -22.12
N VAL A 281 -0.48 -9.52 -21.93
CA VAL A 281 0.58 -9.46 -22.96
C VAL A 281 0.20 -10.29 -24.18
N ILE A 282 -0.32 -11.51 -23.98
CA ILE A 282 -0.79 -12.37 -25.08
C ILE A 282 -1.96 -11.72 -25.82
N HIS A 283 -2.89 -11.08 -25.09
CA HIS A 283 -4.00 -10.37 -25.70
C HIS A 283 -3.52 -9.18 -26.56
N PHE A 284 -2.60 -8.38 -26.01
CA PHE A 284 -1.97 -7.26 -26.72
C PHE A 284 -1.33 -7.70 -28.04
N LEU A 285 -0.47 -8.72 -28.02
CA LEU A 285 0.19 -9.23 -29.22
C LEU A 285 -0.78 -9.81 -30.25
N LYS A 286 -1.86 -10.47 -29.81
CA LYS A 286 -2.92 -10.96 -30.71
C LYS A 286 -3.62 -9.80 -31.43
N ARG A 287 -3.90 -8.70 -30.73
CA ARG A 287 -4.47 -7.50 -31.36
C ARG A 287 -3.47 -6.84 -32.31
N MET A 288 -2.22 -6.68 -31.89
CA MET A 288 -1.15 -6.12 -32.73
C MET A 288 -0.98 -6.90 -34.04
N ARG A 289 -1.08 -8.23 -34.00
CA ARG A 289 -1.05 -9.09 -35.19
C ARG A 289 -2.11 -8.72 -36.22
N ASP A 290 -3.32 -8.41 -35.74
CA ASP A 290 -4.48 -8.17 -36.59
C ASP A 290 -4.52 -6.73 -37.14
N TYR A 291 -3.62 -5.85 -36.68
CA TYR A 291 -3.49 -4.47 -37.14
C TYR A 291 -2.28 -4.25 -38.06
N SER A 292 -2.36 -3.17 -38.85
CA SER A 292 -1.20 -2.68 -39.63
C SER A 292 -0.30 -1.81 -38.75
N SER A 293 1.02 -1.97 -38.90
CA SER A 293 2.05 -1.26 -38.14
C SER A 293 1.96 0.26 -38.25
N SER A 294 1.60 0.78 -39.44
CA SER A 294 1.52 2.22 -39.74
C SER A 294 0.12 2.80 -39.55
N GLN A 295 -0.84 2.01 -39.08
CA GLN A 295 -2.18 2.50 -38.80
C GLN A 295 -2.19 3.30 -37.49
N VAL A 296 -3.02 4.35 -37.44
CA VAL A 296 -3.28 5.14 -36.22
C VAL A 296 -3.60 4.21 -35.06
N CYS A 297 -2.96 4.47 -33.91
CA CYS A 297 -3.07 3.65 -32.72
C CYS A 297 -4.53 3.45 -32.27
N GLN A 298 -4.93 2.18 -32.09
CA GLN A 298 -6.25 1.78 -31.57
C GLN A 298 -6.21 1.32 -30.10
N PHE A 299 -5.11 1.57 -29.39
CA PHE A 299 -4.93 1.19 -27.98
C PHE A 299 -5.21 2.35 -27.03
N HIS A 300 -5.85 3.42 -27.50
CA HIS A 300 -6.33 4.50 -26.63
C HIS A 300 -7.63 4.13 -25.94
N PRO A 301 -7.77 4.40 -24.64
CA PRO A 301 -8.97 4.07 -23.91
C PRO A 301 -10.17 4.89 -24.40
N ILE A 302 -11.25 4.23 -24.81
CA ILE A 302 -12.54 4.89 -25.09
C ILE A 302 -13.33 5.09 -23.78
N ASN A 303 -13.11 4.21 -22.78
CA ASN A 303 -13.60 4.31 -21.41
C ASN A 303 -12.59 3.61 -20.49
N VAL A 304 -11.95 4.34 -19.57
CA VAL A 304 -11.09 3.74 -18.54
C VAL A 304 -11.99 3.19 -17.44
N THR A 305 -12.43 1.94 -17.56
CA THR A 305 -13.05 1.23 -16.43
C THR A 305 -11.95 0.79 -15.49
N GLY A 306 -11.96 1.28 -14.26
CA GLY A 306 -10.99 0.87 -13.24
C GLY A 306 -11.02 -0.64 -13.00
N VAL A 307 -9.86 -1.19 -12.64
CA VAL A 307 -9.73 -2.60 -12.27
C VAL A 307 -10.29 -2.82 -10.86
N ASP A 308 -11.03 -3.92 -10.66
CA ASP A 308 -11.57 -4.32 -9.35
C ASP A 308 -10.45 -4.62 -8.34
N ASP A 309 -10.79 -4.55 -7.05
CA ASP A 309 -9.90 -4.89 -5.94
C ASP A 309 -9.30 -6.29 -6.18
N ALA A 310 -7.97 -6.37 -6.19
CA ALA A 310 -7.18 -7.60 -6.39
C ALA A 310 -7.23 -8.27 -7.77
N ALA A 311 -7.75 -7.64 -8.84
CA ALA A 311 -7.75 -8.28 -10.16
C ALA A 311 -6.35 -8.51 -10.77
N TYR A 312 -5.30 -7.94 -10.18
CA TYR A 312 -3.91 -8.25 -10.49
C TYR A 312 -3.46 -9.62 -9.94
N HIS A 313 -4.11 -10.17 -8.92
CA HIS A 313 -3.63 -11.33 -8.16
C HIS A 313 -4.06 -12.67 -8.80
N ASP A 314 -3.10 -13.57 -9.02
CA ASP A 314 -3.29 -14.86 -9.72
C ASP A 314 -4.21 -15.84 -8.97
N MET A 315 -4.29 -15.67 -7.65
CA MET A 315 -5.09 -16.49 -6.72
C MET A 315 -6.03 -15.61 -5.86
N ALA A 316 -6.64 -14.59 -6.48
CA ALA A 316 -7.52 -13.64 -5.79
C ALA A 316 -8.73 -14.31 -5.08
N ASP A 317 -9.13 -15.49 -5.55
CA ASP A 317 -10.19 -16.34 -4.98
C ASP A 317 -9.88 -16.82 -3.57
N LEU A 318 -8.60 -17.08 -3.24
CA LEU A 318 -8.19 -17.39 -1.87
C LEU A 318 -8.46 -16.25 -0.90
N LEU A 319 -8.49 -15.03 -1.42
CA LEU A 319 -8.80 -13.81 -0.68
C LEU A 319 -10.30 -13.47 -0.79
N GLY A 320 -11.13 -14.33 -1.37
CA GLY A 320 -12.58 -14.14 -1.50
C GLY A 320 -13.00 -13.20 -2.64
N PHE A 321 -12.10 -12.82 -3.54
CA PHE A 321 -12.43 -12.05 -4.73
C PHE A 321 -12.80 -12.98 -5.89
N LYS A 322 -13.73 -12.56 -6.75
CA LYS A 322 -14.07 -13.30 -7.96
C LYS A 322 -13.54 -12.54 -9.17
N SER A 323 -12.69 -13.18 -9.97
CA SER A 323 -12.23 -12.56 -11.21
C SER A 323 -13.39 -12.43 -12.20
N VAL A 324 -13.64 -11.21 -12.66
CA VAL A 324 -14.72 -10.88 -13.61
C VAL A 324 -14.22 -10.90 -15.07
N SER A 325 -12.93 -10.62 -15.30
CA SER A 325 -12.32 -10.60 -16.64
C SER A 325 -11.10 -11.52 -16.74
N LYS A 326 -10.92 -12.12 -17.92
CA LYS A 326 -9.75 -12.96 -18.23
C LYS A 326 -8.49 -12.15 -18.60
N HIS A 327 -8.65 -10.95 -19.16
CA HIS A 327 -7.56 -10.06 -19.54
C HIS A 327 -8.00 -8.59 -19.43
N TYR A 328 -7.03 -7.69 -19.40
CA TYR A 328 -7.24 -6.24 -19.47
C TYR A 328 -6.44 -5.67 -20.65
N ASP A 329 -7.08 -4.75 -21.38
CA ASP A 329 -6.45 -4.07 -22.50
C ASP A 329 -5.33 -3.14 -22.02
N TYR A 330 -4.22 -3.14 -22.77
CA TYR A 330 -3.21 -2.09 -22.62
C TYR A 330 -3.76 -0.75 -23.11
N ALA A 331 -3.69 0.27 -22.25
CA ALA A 331 -4.06 1.64 -22.57
C ALA A 331 -2.78 2.43 -22.90
N CYS A 332 -2.54 2.62 -24.21
CA CYS A 332 -1.41 3.38 -24.73
C CYS A 332 -1.47 4.83 -24.23
N SER A 333 -0.37 5.31 -23.63
CA SER A 333 -0.28 6.64 -23.02
C SER A 333 0.52 7.65 -23.86
N THR A 334 1.07 7.22 -24.99
CA THR A 334 1.73 8.09 -25.97
C THR A 334 0.80 9.23 -26.39
N GLN A 335 1.30 10.45 -26.27
CA GLN A 335 0.58 11.69 -26.59
C GLN A 335 0.78 12.07 -28.07
N GLY A 336 -0.25 12.67 -28.67
CA GLY A 336 -0.23 13.09 -30.07
C GLY A 336 -0.46 11.96 -31.07
N GLU A 337 -0.43 12.29 -32.36
CA GLU A 337 -0.63 11.30 -33.43
C GLU A 337 0.54 10.32 -33.49
N HIS A 338 0.23 9.02 -33.44
CA HIS A 338 1.21 7.94 -33.58
C HIS A 338 0.52 6.66 -34.08
N ASP A 339 1.34 5.68 -34.45
CA ASP A 339 0.90 4.42 -35.04
C ASP A 339 1.07 3.24 -34.06
N HIS A 340 0.68 2.04 -34.51
CA HIS A 340 0.85 0.82 -33.72
C HIS A 340 2.32 0.46 -33.47
N SER A 341 3.25 0.86 -34.34
CA SER A 341 4.69 0.64 -34.13
C SER A 341 5.19 1.43 -32.92
N ALA A 342 4.76 2.68 -32.78
CA ALA A 342 5.07 3.51 -31.62
C ALA A 342 4.45 2.94 -30.32
N CYS A 343 3.18 2.52 -30.38
CA CYS A 343 2.51 1.87 -29.25
C CYS A 343 3.21 0.55 -28.83
N PHE A 344 3.68 -0.24 -29.78
CA PHE A 344 4.44 -1.45 -29.51
C PHE A 344 5.76 -1.18 -28.77
N LYS A 345 6.48 -0.11 -29.14
CA LYS A 345 7.70 0.34 -28.44
C LYS A 345 7.40 0.82 -27.02
N GLU A 346 6.36 1.65 -26.86
CA GLU A 346 5.97 2.15 -25.54
C GLU A 346 5.63 0.99 -24.59
N PHE A 347 4.89 -0.01 -25.08
CA PHE A 347 4.55 -1.15 -24.26
C PHE A 347 5.78 -2.00 -23.92
N SER A 348 6.70 -2.21 -24.87
CA SER A 348 7.90 -3.03 -24.66
C SER A 348 8.81 -2.43 -23.57
N GLU A 349 8.93 -1.10 -23.53
CA GLU A 349 9.69 -0.37 -22.52
C GLU A 349 9.16 -0.64 -21.09
N GLN A 350 7.85 -0.87 -20.94
CA GLN A 350 7.20 -1.09 -19.64
C GLN A 350 7.21 -2.56 -19.18
N LEU A 351 7.43 -3.52 -20.07
CA LEU A 351 7.30 -4.96 -19.76
C LEU A 351 8.19 -5.40 -18.59
N ASN A 352 9.42 -4.93 -18.56
CA ASN A 352 10.40 -5.37 -17.58
C ASN A 352 10.19 -4.69 -16.20
N HIS A 353 9.43 -3.60 -16.12
CA HIS A 353 9.02 -2.99 -14.84
C HIS A 353 8.07 -3.92 -14.06
N PHE A 354 7.46 -4.91 -14.72
CA PHE A 354 6.69 -5.95 -14.05
C PHE A 354 7.47 -6.61 -12.91
N PHE A 355 8.77 -6.87 -13.11
CA PHE A 355 9.59 -7.50 -12.08
C PHE A 355 9.88 -6.57 -10.89
N ASP A 356 9.66 -5.26 -11.04
CA ASP A 356 9.66 -4.28 -9.95
C ASP A 356 8.30 -4.13 -9.27
N GLY A 357 7.27 -4.84 -9.74
CA GLY A 357 5.93 -4.84 -9.16
C GLY A 357 4.93 -3.94 -9.88
N GLU A 358 5.31 -3.29 -10.97
CA GLU A 358 4.35 -2.55 -11.81
C GLU A 358 3.43 -3.50 -12.58
N HIS A 359 2.23 -3.03 -12.89
CA HIS A 359 1.32 -3.74 -13.77
C HIS A 359 0.82 -2.81 -14.88
N PRO A 360 1.42 -2.86 -16.08
CA PRO A 360 1.13 -1.91 -17.17
C PRO A 360 -0.35 -1.82 -17.56
N THR A 361 -1.09 -2.93 -17.43
CA THR A 361 -2.49 -3.07 -17.85
C THR A 361 -3.51 -3.05 -16.71
N ARG A 362 -3.09 -3.19 -15.45
CA ARG A 362 -4.01 -3.35 -14.30
C ARG A 362 -3.73 -2.34 -13.20
N LYS A 363 -3.93 -1.06 -13.54
CA LYS A 363 -3.87 0.06 -12.59
C LYS A 363 -5.23 0.25 -11.93
N SER A 364 -5.25 0.41 -10.61
CA SER A 364 -6.46 0.73 -9.87
C SER A 364 -6.66 2.24 -9.81
N TYR A 365 -7.93 2.66 -9.89
CA TYR A 365 -8.34 4.06 -9.84
C TYR A 365 -9.23 4.28 -8.63
N TYR A 366 -9.15 5.46 -8.05
CA TYR A 366 -10.01 5.85 -6.95
C TYR A 366 -11.46 6.01 -7.43
N GLN A 367 -12.35 5.32 -6.71
CA GLN A 367 -13.79 5.48 -6.82
C GLN A 367 -14.26 6.05 -5.50
N HIS A 368 -14.92 7.20 -5.55
CA HIS A 368 -15.41 7.85 -4.34
C HIS A 368 -16.54 7.03 -3.70
N GLU A 369 -16.48 6.90 -2.39
CA GLU A 369 -17.51 6.31 -1.55
C GLU A 369 -17.73 7.26 -0.37
N ASP A 370 -18.99 7.48 0.02
CA ASP A 370 -19.30 8.27 1.20
C ASP A 370 -18.59 7.70 2.43
N LEU A 371 -17.95 8.55 3.23
CA LEU A 371 -17.11 8.10 4.34
C LEU A 371 -17.88 7.24 5.34
N SER A 372 -19.10 7.63 5.69
CA SER A 372 -19.91 6.94 6.70
C SER A 372 -20.38 5.57 6.20
N ALA A 373 -20.72 5.48 4.91
CA ALA A 373 -21.09 4.22 4.26
C ALA A 373 -19.87 3.33 3.95
N GLY A 374 -18.68 3.91 3.82
CA GLY A 374 -17.44 3.25 3.41
C GLY A 374 -16.67 2.56 4.54
N ILE A 375 -17.02 2.77 5.80
CA ILE A 375 -16.39 2.08 6.93
C ILE A 375 -16.91 0.65 7.01
N LYS A 376 -16.01 -0.32 6.81
CA LYS A 376 -16.36 -1.75 6.74
C LYS A 376 -15.49 -2.55 7.70
N PRO A 377 -16.01 -3.61 8.35
CA PRO A 377 -15.19 -4.51 9.17
C PRO A 377 -13.98 -5.02 8.39
N ALA A 378 -12.80 -4.94 9.00
CA ALA A 378 -11.57 -5.39 8.37
C ALA A 378 -11.16 -6.78 8.84
N ARG A 379 -10.27 -7.41 8.06
CA ARG A 379 -9.66 -8.71 8.40
C ARG A 379 -8.16 -8.79 8.14
N THR A 380 -7.60 -7.78 7.48
CA THR A 380 -6.22 -7.75 7.01
C THR A 380 -5.64 -6.40 7.36
N ILE A 381 -4.45 -6.34 7.96
CA ILE A 381 -3.69 -5.09 8.06
C ILE A 381 -2.83 -4.99 6.80
N TYR A 382 -2.99 -3.91 6.06
CA TYR A 382 -1.99 -3.49 5.11
C TYR A 382 -0.95 -2.64 5.84
N THR A 383 0.22 -3.21 6.12
CA THR A 383 1.28 -2.57 6.93
C THR A 383 1.83 -1.28 6.33
N GLY A 384 1.52 -1.02 5.06
CA GLY A 384 1.86 0.20 4.36
C GLY A 384 0.80 1.29 4.41
N ASN A 385 -0.39 1.07 4.98
CA ASN A 385 -1.41 2.12 5.17
C ASN A 385 -2.36 1.67 6.28
N TYR A 386 -2.00 1.93 7.54
CA TYR A 386 -2.87 1.64 8.69
C TYR A 386 -2.64 2.62 9.83
N ILE A 387 -3.71 2.90 10.57
CA ILE A 387 -3.76 3.93 11.61
C ILE A 387 -4.47 3.43 12.86
N PHE A 388 -3.98 3.80 14.03
CA PHE A 388 -4.51 3.31 15.30
C PHE A 388 -4.29 4.25 16.49
N ARG A 389 -5.10 4.02 17.55
CA ARG A 389 -4.97 4.70 18.85
C ARG A 389 -3.82 4.13 19.68
N PRO A 390 -3.24 4.87 20.64
CA PRO A 390 -2.16 4.39 21.50
C PRO A 390 -2.44 3.05 22.21
N ALA A 391 -3.70 2.80 22.61
CA ALA A 391 -4.10 1.53 23.23
C ALA A 391 -3.85 0.28 22.35
N VAL A 392 -3.69 0.45 21.05
CA VAL A 392 -3.41 -0.64 20.08
C VAL A 392 -1.92 -0.99 20.05
N LEU A 393 -1.02 -0.22 20.68
CA LEU A 393 0.38 -0.59 20.83
C LEU A 393 0.58 -1.94 21.56
N LYS A 394 -0.44 -2.46 22.26
CA LYS A 394 -0.47 -3.82 22.83
C LYS A 394 -0.31 -4.94 21.78
N TYR A 395 -0.53 -4.64 20.50
CA TYR A 395 -0.25 -5.53 19.38
C TYR A 395 1.14 -5.22 18.79
N PHE A 396 1.71 -6.19 18.07
CA PHE A 396 2.93 -6.05 17.29
C PHE A 396 2.78 -6.86 16.00
N ILE A 397 3.62 -6.61 14.99
CA ILE A 397 3.64 -7.45 13.79
C ILE A 397 4.23 -8.81 14.16
N PRO A 398 3.46 -9.89 14.12
CA PRO A 398 3.87 -11.17 14.66
C PRO A 398 4.86 -11.84 13.72
N PHE A 399 5.69 -12.73 14.27
CA PHE A 399 6.58 -13.60 13.50
C PHE A 399 7.57 -12.84 12.61
N ALA A 400 7.93 -11.63 13.04
CA ALA A 400 8.75 -10.69 12.26
C ALA A 400 10.12 -11.26 11.84
N HIS A 401 10.70 -12.11 12.69
CA HIS A 401 12.00 -12.76 12.44
C HIS A 401 11.98 -13.72 11.24
N LEU A 402 10.82 -14.25 10.84
CA LEU A 402 10.71 -15.14 9.67
C LEU A 402 10.85 -14.40 8.33
N LYS A 403 10.69 -13.06 8.32
CA LYS A 403 10.75 -12.22 7.12
C LYS A 403 9.83 -12.65 5.95
N LEU A 404 8.80 -13.45 6.24
CA LEU A 404 7.79 -13.89 5.28
C LEU A 404 6.94 -12.71 4.78
N ARG A 405 6.31 -12.88 3.61
CA ARG A 405 5.21 -12.01 3.19
C ARG A 405 3.97 -12.29 4.07
N MET A 406 2.92 -11.51 3.88
CA MET A 406 1.63 -11.69 4.57
C MET A 406 1.61 -11.46 6.10
N ALA A 407 2.69 -10.93 6.71
CA ALA A 407 2.72 -10.62 8.15
C ALA A 407 1.61 -9.64 8.59
N GLY A 408 1.28 -8.64 7.76
CA GLY A 408 0.14 -7.74 7.99
C GLY A 408 -1.22 -8.45 7.96
N PRO A 409 -1.55 -9.21 6.90
CA PRO A 409 -2.71 -10.09 6.88
C PRO A 409 -2.83 -11.02 8.09
N VAL A 410 -1.72 -11.64 8.52
CA VAL A 410 -1.67 -12.48 9.73
C VAL A 410 -2.04 -11.69 10.98
N LEU A 411 -1.43 -10.52 11.18
CA LEU A 411 -1.79 -9.60 12.27
C LEU A 411 -3.29 -9.24 12.22
N GLY A 412 -3.82 -8.97 11.03
CA GLY A 412 -5.23 -8.66 10.82
C GLY A 412 -6.16 -9.78 11.28
N ARG A 413 -5.80 -11.06 11.07
CA ARG A 413 -6.58 -12.20 11.56
C ARG A 413 -6.58 -12.28 13.08
N ILE A 414 -5.43 -12.05 13.71
CA ILE A 414 -5.31 -12.02 15.18
C ILE A 414 -6.14 -10.87 15.76
N ILE A 415 -5.99 -9.65 15.24
CA ILE A 415 -6.74 -8.48 15.72
C ILE A 415 -8.24 -8.68 15.54
N LYS A 416 -8.68 -9.16 14.37
CA LYS A 416 -10.10 -9.42 14.10
C LYS A 416 -10.69 -10.42 15.11
N ALA A 417 -9.96 -11.47 15.46
CA ALA A 417 -10.42 -12.47 16.43
C ALA A 417 -10.61 -11.88 17.84
N GLU A 418 -9.94 -10.77 18.17
CA GLU A 418 -9.99 -10.16 19.50
C GLU A 418 -10.91 -8.96 19.62
N ILE A 419 -10.90 -8.05 18.65
CA ILE A 419 -11.60 -6.75 18.77
C ILE A 419 -12.66 -6.51 17.70
N SER A 420 -12.87 -7.44 16.76
CA SER A 420 -13.90 -7.44 15.71
C SER A 420 -14.34 -6.05 15.23
N GLU A 421 -15.37 -5.45 15.83
CA GLU A 421 -15.96 -4.15 15.46
C GLU A 421 -14.99 -2.96 15.59
N GLY A 422 -14.02 -3.03 16.50
CA GLY A 422 -12.99 -2.00 16.67
C GLY A 422 -11.91 -1.99 15.57
N PHE A 423 -11.94 -2.96 14.64
CA PHE A 423 -11.03 -3.07 13.50
C PHE A 423 -11.78 -2.91 12.17
N VAL A 424 -11.53 -1.78 11.51
CA VAL A 424 -12.24 -1.41 10.29
C VAL A 424 -11.30 -1.13 9.12
N SER A 425 -11.88 -1.00 7.94
CA SER A 425 -11.27 -0.47 6.74
C SER A 425 -12.11 0.70 6.24
N ALA A 426 -11.46 1.67 5.59
CA ALA A 426 -12.14 2.76 4.92
C ALA A 426 -11.53 2.99 3.54
N ASN A 427 -12.33 3.52 2.61
CA ASN A 427 -11.89 3.88 1.27
C ASN A 427 -11.10 5.21 1.27
N LEU A 428 -9.97 5.19 1.97
CA LEU A 428 -8.98 6.27 2.01
C LEU A 428 -7.67 5.75 1.39
N PRO A 429 -7.65 5.48 0.07
CA PRO A 429 -6.47 4.91 -0.55
C PRO A 429 -5.36 5.94 -0.71
N MET A 430 -4.12 5.48 -0.60
CA MET A 430 -2.96 6.25 -1.02
C MET A 430 -2.52 5.83 -2.42
N LEU A 431 -1.92 6.74 -3.17
CA LEU A 431 -1.33 6.44 -4.46
C LEU A 431 -0.04 5.67 -4.23
N HIS A 432 0.04 4.46 -4.74
CA HIS A 432 1.21 3.60 -4.63
C HIS A 432 1.92 3.53 -5.99
N LYS A 433 3.24 3.76 -5.97
CA LYS A 433 4.11 3.72 -7.16
C LYS A 433 5.32 2.83 -6.90
N ARG A 434 5.59 1.89 -7.80
CA ARG A 434 6.66 0.90 -7.60
C ARG A 434 8.02 1.35 -8.10
N THR A 435 8.02 2.08 -9.22
CA THR A 435 9.26 2.57 -9.82
C THR A 435 9.36 4.07 -9.71
N ILE A 436 10.60 4.53 -9.84
CA ILE A 436 10.87 5.94 -10.02
C ILE A 436 10.91 6.22 -11.51
N GLN A 437 10.14 7.22 -11.92
CA GLN A 437 9.98 7.61 -13.33
C GLN A 437 11.31 7.83 -14.07
N ALA A 438 12.36 8.28 -13.38
CA ALA A 438 13.66 8.54 -13.97
C ALA A 438 14.43 7.25 -14.38
N ILE A 439 14.19 6.12 -13.72
CA ILE A 439 14.95 4.89 -13.92
C ILE A 439 14.08 3.67 -14.29
N GLY A 440 12.75 3.73 -14.11
CA GLY A 440 11.86 2.61 -14.39
C GLY A 440 12.07 1.39 -13.48
N GLU A 441 12.83 1.55 -12.40
CA GLU A 441 13.17 0.50 -11.44
C GLU A 441 12.82 0.92 -10.01
N SER A 442 12.66 -0.06 -9.12
CA SER A 442 12.57 0.19 -7.68
C SER A 442 13.96 0.40 -7.08
N GLU A 443 14.16 1.42 -6.23
CA GLU A 443 15.47 1.72 -5.62
C GLU A 443 16.06 0.55 -4.83
N PHE A 444 15.22 -0.21 -4.13
CA PHE A 444 15.66 -1.36 -3.33
C PHE A 444 14.50 -2.33 -3.14
N ARG A 445 14.69 -3.64 -3.31
CA ARG A 445 13.62 -4.61 -3.02
C ARG A 445 14.15 -5.91 -2.42
N PRO A 446 13.74 -6.27 -1.19
CA PRO A 446 14.18 -7.51 -0.56
C PRO A 446 13.70 -8.74 -1.33
N GLY A 447 14.63 -9.64 -1.65
CA GLY A 447 14.36 -10.93 -2.30
C GLY A 447 14.33 -10.89 -3.83
N ILE A 448 14.73 -9.77 -4.45
CA ILE A 448 14.99 -9.68 -5.88
C ILE A 448 16.49 -9.52 -6.12
N ASP A 449 17.06 -10.40 -6.94
CA ASP A 449 18.44 -10.30 -7.42
C ASP A 449 18.47 -9.89 -8.90
N ARG A 450 19.36 -8.96 -9.25
CA ARG A 450 19.56 -8.42 -10.60
C ARG A 450 20.92 -8.78 -11.19
N GLN A 451 21.53 -9.87 -10.74
CA GLN A 451 22.80 -10.33 -11.28
C GLN A 451 22.69 -10.80 -12.73
N GLN A 452 23.77 -10.59 -13.51
CA GLN A 452 23.96 -11.13 -14.86
C GLN A 452 22.85 -10.74 -15.88
N ASN A 453 22.30 -9.52 -15.79
CA ASN A 453 21.22 -9.02 -16.66
C ASN A 453 19.90 -9.81 -16.59
N ARG A 454 19.71 -10.61 -15.53
CA ARG A 454 18.48 -11.37 -15.27
C ARG A 454 17.85 -10.92 -13.97
N VAL A 455 16.54 -11.05 -13.86
CA VAL A 455 15.83 -10.82 -12.59
C VAL A 455 15.47 -12.17 -11.98
N ASP A 456 15.97 -12.45 -10.77
CA ASP A 456 15.63 -13.64 -9.98
C ASP A 456 14.71 -13.25 -8.82
N LEU A 457 13.52 -13.85 -8.81
CA LEU A 457 12.47 -13.65 -7.80
C LEU A 457 12.41 -14.78 -6.77
N SER A 458 13.33 -15.75 -6.77
CA SER A 458 13.21 -16.99 -5.98
C SER A 458 13.05 -16.71 -4.49
N GLY A 459 13.84 -15.80 -3.92
CA GLY A 459 13.70 -15.43 -2.49
C GLY A 459 12.40 -14.69 -2.18
N GLU A 460 11.90 -13.87 -3.10
CA GLU A 460 10.58 -13.26 -2.95
C GLU A 460 9.44 -14.27 -3.09
N PHE A 461 9.57 -15.23 -4.01
CA PHE A 461 8.62 -16.30 -4.27
C PHE A 461 8.51 -17.25 -3.07
N GLU A 462 9.65 -17.65 -2.48
CA GLU A 462 9.70 -18.46 -1.27
C GLU A 462 8.99 -17.78 -0.10
N ARG A 463 9.33 -16.51 0.17
CA ARG A 463 8.69 -15.71 1.22
C ARG A 463 7.19 -15.53 0.99
N GLN A 464 6.75 -15.50 -0.26
CA GLN A 464 5.35 -15.42 -0.64
C GLN A 464 4.63 -16.74 -0.39
N PHE A 465 5.18 -17.85 -0.85
CA PHE A 465 4.62 -19.20 -0.66
C PHE A 465 4.45 -19.54 0.83
N PHE A 466 5.52 -19.47 1.62
CA PHE A 466 5.44 -19.78 3.06
C PHE A 466 4.66 -18.71 3.84
N GLY A 467 4.61 -17.47 3.33
CA GLY A 467 3.72 -16.43 3.84
C GLY A 467 2.23 -16.78 3.66
N ASP A 468 1.85 -17.38 2.53
CA ASP A 468 0.49 -17.86 2.29
C ASP A 468 0.18 -19.08 3.15
N VAL A 469 1.11 -20.03 3.29
CA VAL A 469 0.98 -21.16 4.24
C VAL A 469 0.68 -20.62 5.63
N MET A 470 1.48 -19.69 6.11
CA MET A 470 1.30 -19.05 7.41
C MET A 470 -0.05 -18.34 7.52
N LEU A 471 -0.43 -17.51 6.55
CA LEU A 471 -1.69 -16.77 6.56
C LEU A 471 -2.91 -17.68 6.67
N PHE A 472 -2.98 -18.72 5.84
CA PHE A 472 -4.16 -19.58 5.79
C PHE A 472 -4.22 -20.59 6.95
N SER A 473 -3.08 -20.99 7.51
CA SER A 473 -3.05 -21.70 8.79
C SER A 473 -3.56 -20.79 9.91
N MET A 474 -3.10 -19.55 9.97
CA MET A 474 -3.56 -18.57 10.96
C MET A 474 -5.05 -18.22 10.83
N GLU A 475 -5.60 -18.17 9.63
CA GLU A 475 -7.05 -18.04 9.40
C GLU A 475 -7.83 -19.21 10.01
N THR A 476 -7.31 -20.44 9.85
CA THR A 476 -7.93 -21.64 10.42
C THR A 476 -7.83 -21.67 11.95
N LEU A 477 -6.64 -21.39 12.50
CA LEU A 477 -6.39 -21.40 13.94
C LEU A 477 -7.17 -20.30 14.67
N THR A 478 -7.24 -19.09 14.11
CA THR A 478 -8.01 -17.99 14.71
C THR A 478 -9.52 -18.28 14.72
N ALA A 479 -10.04 -18.98 13.71
CA ALA A 479 -11.41 -19.47 13.72
C ALA A 479 -11.68 -20.51 14.82
N GLN A 480 -10.65 -21.20 15.30
CA GLN A 480 -10.71 -22.14 16.43
C GLN A 480 -10.49 -21.46 17.80
N GLY A 481 -10.29 -20.13 17.83
CA GLY A 481 -10.14 -19.36 19.07
C GLY A 481 -8.71 -18.95 19.41
N TYR A 482 -7.71 -19.26 18.57
CA TYR A 482 -6.35 -18.72 18.73
C TYR A 482 -6.35 -17.17 18.57
N PRO A 483 -5.49 -16.42 19.29
CA PRO A 483 -4.51 -16.88 20.29
C PRO A 483 -5.09 -17.03 21.70
N THR A 484 -6.35 -16.63 21.93
CA THR A 484 -6.97 -16.62 23.27
C THR A 484 -7.12 -18.03 23.84
N GLN A 485 -7.43 -19.01 22.98
CA GLN A 485 -7.49 -20.41 23.33
C GLN A 485 -6.17 -21.10 22.97
N MET A 486 -5.67 -21.92 23.89
CA MET A 486 -4.50 -22.76 23.65
C MET A 486 -4.88 -23.91 22.72
N ILE A 487 -4.28 -23.93 21.53
CA ILE A 487 -4.42 -25.02 20.57
C ILE A 487 -3.26 -26.01 20.78
N PRO A 488 -3.51 -27.33 20.89
CA PRO A 488 -2.46 -28.32 21.02
C PRO A 488 -1.46 -28.29 19.86
N ALA A 489 -0.18 -28.52 20.15
CA ALA A 489 0.90 -28.49 19.15
C ALA A 489 0.63 -29.42 17.95
N GLU A 490 0.12 -30.63 18.20
CA GLU A 490 -0.23 -31.60 17.15
C GLU A 490 -1.31 -31.06 16.20
N GLN A 491 -2.26 -30.25 16.70
CA GLN A 491 -3.30 -29.65 15.86
C GLN A 491 -2.76 -28.47 15.04
N ILE A 492 -1.83 -27.69 15.60
CA ILE A 492 -1.13 -26.62 14.86
C ILE A 492 -0.30 -27.25 13.74
N GLU A 493 0.46 -28.29 14.06
CA GLU A 493 1.30 -29.02 13.12
C GLU A 493 0.47 -29.63 11.97
N GLN A 494 -0.63 -30.32 12.29
CA GLN A 494 -1.52 -30.86 11.27
C GLN A 494 -2.13 -29.76 10.39
N CYS A 495 -2.54 -28.64 10.99
CA CYS A 495 -3.09 -27.50 10.25
C CYS A 495 -2.07 -26.87 9.28
N LEU A 496 -0.79 -26.78 9.69
CA LEU A 496 0.30 -26.33 8.84
C LEU A 496 0.52 -27.29 7.68
N PHE A 497 0.67 -28.58 7.97
CA PHE A 497 0.87 -29.61 6.95
C PHE A 497 -0.25 -29.62 5.90
N ASP A 498 -1.52 -29.64 6.34
CA ASP A 498 -2.67 -29.65 5.43
C ASP A 498 -2.73 -28.39 4.56
N THR A 499 -2.35 -27.24 5.14
CA THR A 499 -2.30 -25.97 4.42
C THR A 499 -1.17 -25.94 3.40
N GLU A 500 0.02 -26.41 3.75
CA GLU A 500 1.16 -26.50 2.85
C GLU A 500 0.88 -27.41 1.66
N VAL A 501 0.27 -28.58 1.89
CA VAL A 501 -0.13 -29.51 0.81
C VAL A 501 -1.09 -28.82 -0.16
N ARG A 502 -2.10 -28.12 0.38
CA ARG A 502 -3.07 -27.37 -0.42
C ARG A 502 -2.42 -26.22 -1.20
N MET A 503 -1.57 -25.42 -0.57
CA MET A 503 -0.83 -24.32 -1.23
C MET A 503 0.08 -24.87 -2.34
N SER A 504 0.83 -25.93 -2.07
CA SER A 504 1.71 -26.60 -3.04
C SER A 504 0.93 -27.02 -4.29
N GLN A 505 -0.26 -27.60 -4.12
CA GLN A 505 -1.10 -27.98 -5.25
C GLN A 505 -1.55 -26.77 -6.09
N GLN A 506 -1.95 -25.68 -5.44
CA GLN A 506 -2.40 -24.47 -6.13
C GLN A 506 -1.25 -23.79 -6.90
N TYR A 507 -0.08 -23.67 -6.27
CA TYR A 507 1.11 -23.10 -6.90
C TYR A 507 1.57 -23.94 -8.11
N ARG A 508 1.54 -25.28 -8.01
CA ARG A 508 1.82 -26.18 -9.15
C ARG A 508 0.82 -26.02 -10.29
N GLN A 509 -0.47 -25.94 -9.97
CA GLN A 509 -1.51 -25.72 -10.98
C GLN A 509 -1.29 -24.38 -11.71
N LYS A 510 -0.90 -23.34 -10.97
CA LYS A 510 -0.55 -22.03 -11.56
C LYS A 510 0.71 -22.10 -12.41
N GLN A 511 1.73 -22.84 -11.99
CA GLN A 511 2.93 -23.07 -12.81
C GLN A 511 2.59 -23.68 -14.16
N GLN A 512 1.73 -24.72 -14.18
CA GLN A 512 1.31 -25.36 -15.42
C GLN A 512 0.61 -24.39 -16.36
N GLN A 513 -0.29 -23.55 -15.83
CA GLN A 513 -0.94 -22.49 -16.61
C GLN A 513 0.09 -21.49 -17.18
N ILE A 514 1.08 -21.09 -16.38
CA ILE A 514 2.14 -20.18 -16.82
C ILE A 514 3.00 -20.82 -17.90
N ILE A 515 3.38 -22.09 -17.78
CA ILE A 515 4.16 -22.82 -18.80
C ILE A 515 3.41 -22.88 -20.13
N GLU A 516 2.10 -23.17 -20.11
CA GLU A 516 1.26 -23.14 -21.32
C GLU A 516 1.23 -21.75 -21.96
N LYS A 517 1.10 -20.70 -21.15
CA LYS A 517 1.13 -19.31 -21.59
C LYS A 517 2.50 -18.90 -22.14
N ILE A 518 3.60 -19.39 -21.57
CA ILE A 518 4.97 -19.12 -22.07
C ILE A 518 5.10 -19.67 -23.48
N ASN A 519 4.65 -20.91 -23.71
CA ASN A 519 4.71 -21.54 -25.02
C ASN A 519 3.86 -20.79 -26.04
N LEU A 520 2.65 -20.37 -25.67
CA LEU A 520 1.78 -19.56 -26.51
C LEU A 520 2.41 -18.20 -26.84
N LEU A 521 2.96 -17.52 -25.83
CA LEU A 521 3.61 -16.22 -25.99
C LEU A 521 4.83 -16.30 -26.90
N LYS A 522 5.69 -17.31 -26.71
CA LYS A 522 6.85 -17.57 -27.59
C LYS A 522 6.43 -17.85 -29.03
N GLY A 523 5.43 -18.73 -29.21
CA GLY A 523 4.92 -19.07 -30.53
C GLY A 523 4.33 -17.86 -31.26
N LEU A 524 3.65 -16.96 -30.54
CA LEU A 524 3.10 -15.72 -31.09
C LEU A 524 4.20 -14.69 -31.37
N PHE A 525 5.11 -14.45 -30.44
CA PHE A 525 6.08 -13.36 -30.55
C PHE A 525 7.16 -13.64 -31.59
N TYR A 526 7.65 -14.90 -31.67
CA TYR A 526 8.75 -15.30 -32.55
C TYR A 526 8.30 -15.77 -33.95
N ASP A 527 7.02 -15.65 -34.30
CA ASP A 527 6.56 -15.95 -35.66
C ASP A 527 7.09 -14.89 -36.65
N GLN A 528 7.86 -15.34 -37.65
CA GLN A 528 8.48 -14.47 -38.66
C GLN A 528 7.47 -13.79 -39.59
N HIS A 529 6.20 -14.24 -39.62
CA HIS A 529 5.16 -13.63 -40.46
C HIS A 529 4.55 -12.36 -39.87
N HIS A 530 4.88 -12.00 -38.63
CA HIS A 530 4.38 -10.80 -38.00
C HIS A 530 5.21 -9.58 -38.34
N TRP A 531 4.55 -8.43 -38.50
CA TRP A 531 5.17 -7.21 -39.00
C TRP A 531 6.29 -6.66 -38.09
N TRP A 532 6.28 -7.04 -36.80
CA TRP A 532 7.33 -6.62 -35.87
C TRP A 532 8.63 -7.42 -36.00
N SER A 533 8.62 -8.56 -36.69
CA SER A 533 9.72 -9.53 -36.68
C SER A 533 10.98 -9.05 -37.41
N ASP A 534 10.82 -8.31 -38.52
CA ASP A 534 11.95 -7.90 -39.40
C ASP A 534 12.12 -6.37 -39.51
N ALA A 535 11.38 -5.58 -38.74
CA ALA A 535 11.45 -4.11 -38.78
C ALA A 535 12.65 -3.58 -37.96
N PRO A 536 13.68 -2.96 -38.56
CA PRO A 536 14.89 -2.52 -37.84
C PRO A 536 14.61 -1.50 -36.74
N GLU A 537 13.60 -0.66 -36.93
CA GLU A 537 13.19 0.34 -35.95
C GLU A 537 12.58 -0.26 -34.67
N LEU A 538 12.29 -1.57 -34.65
CA LEU A 538 11.75 -2.31 -33.51
C LEU A 538 12.78 -3.24 -32.85
N ASP A 539 14.07 -3.15 -33.20
CA ASP A 539 15.14 -3.99 -32.64
C ASP A 539 15.14 -3.96 -31.11
N GLN A 540 15.07 -2.77 -30.51
CA GLN A 540 15.04 -2.61 -29.06
C GLN A 540 13.76 -3.19 -28.45
N ALA A 541 12.61 -2.91 -29.06
CA ALA A 541 11.34 -3.43 -28.58
C ALA A 541 11.33 -4.97 -28.60
N ARG A 542 11.89 -5.59 -29.65
CA ARG A 542 12.05 -7.04 -29.70
C ARG A 542 12.99 -7.56 -28.61
N ALA A 543 14.08 -6.86 -28.33
CA ALA A 543 14.99 -7.21 -27.24
C ALA A 543 14.30 -7.13 -25.88
N ASP A 544 13.46 -6.12 -25.63
CA ASP A 544 12.74 -5.95 -24.37
C ASP A 544 11.69 -7.06 -24.15
N PHE A 545 10.94 -7.42 -25.19
CA PHE A 545 10.02 -8.57 -25.17
C PHE A 545 10.77 -9.89 -24.96
N GLY A 546 11.91 -10.09 -25.64
CA GLY A 546 12.76 -11.26 -25.45
C GLY A 546 13.23 -11.38 -24.00
N LYS A 547 13.76 -10.28 -23.43
CA LYS A 547 14.18 -10.21 -22.02
C LYS A 547 13.03 -10.51 -21.07
N PHE A 548 11.84 -9.96 -21.32
CA PHE A 548 10.65 -10.25 -20.52
C PHE A 548 10.29 -11.74 -20.55
N ILE A 549 10.23 -12.35 -21.74
CA ILE A 549 9.93 -13.78 -21.91
C ILE A 549 10.96 -14.66 -21.19
N ASP A 550 12.25 -14.34 -21.31
CA ASP A 550 13.35 -15.10 -20.69
C ASP A 550 13.33 -15.00 -19.16
N ASN A 551 12.94 -13.85 -18.62
CA ASN A 551 12.74 -13.65 -17.18
C ASN A 551 11.48 -14.36 -16.66
N ILE A 552 10.37 -14.35 -17.41
CA ILE A 552 9.17 -15.12 -17.04
C ILE A 552 9.48 -16.62 -17.03
N GLU A 553 10.16 -17.14 -18.07
CA GLU A 553 10.54 -18.55 -18.13
C GLU A 553 11.52 -18.93 -17.01
N HIS A 554 12.44 -18.03 -16.64
CA HIS A 554 13.32 -18.27 -15.50
C HIS A 554 12.56 -18.49 -14.20
N ASN A 555 11.67 -17.55 -13.89
CA ASN A 555 11.04 -17.46 -12.57
C ASN A 555 9.85 -18.40 -12.44
N PHE A 556 9.20 -18.77 -13.55
CA PHE A 556 7.94 -19.51 -13.51
C PHE A 556 7.87 -20.69 -14.49
N GLY A 557 8.90 -20.89 -15.32
CA GLY A 557 8.96 -22.00 -16.26
C GLY A 557 9.21 -23.36 -15.58
N ARG A 558 9.36 -24.40 -16.41
CA ARG A 558 9.50 -25.79 -15.96
C ARG A 558 10.70 -26.03 -15.05
N ASN A 559 11.80 -25.31 -15.29
CA ASN A 559 13.05 -25.43 -14.52
C ASN A 559 13.24 -24.22 -13.59
N SER A 560 12.14 -23.62 -13.12
CA SER A 560 12.22 -22.45 -12.25
C SER A 560 12.93 -22.79 -10.93
N PRO A 561 13.98 -22.04 -10.56
CA PRO A 561 14.61 -22.17 -9.25
C PRO A 561 13.64 -21.89 -8.10
N ALA A 562 12.71 -20.94 -8.29
CA ALA A 562 11.69 -20.59 -7.31
C ALA A 562 10.79 -21.77 -6.94
N TYR A 563 10.36 -22.56 -7.93
CA TYR A 563 9.57 -23.76 -7.68
C TYR A 563 10.40 -24.89 -7.07
N THR A 564 11.66 -25.04 -7.50
CA THR A 564 12.58 -26.02 -6.90
C THR A 564 12.82 -25.71 -5.42
N MET A 565 12.91 -24.43 -5.06
CA MET A 565 13.14 -23.95 -3.70
C MET A 565 11.96 -24.29 -2.77
N ILE A 566 10.72 -24.07 -3.21
CA ILE A 566 9.53 -24.39 -2.39
C ILE A 566 9.17 -25.88 -2.40
N GLU A 567 9.64 -26.65 -3.39
CA GLU A 567 9.43 -28.10 -3.45
C GLU A 567 10.52 -28.91 -2.75
N SER A 568 11.65 -28.30 -2.39
CA SER A 568 12.72 -28.92 -1.64
C SER A 568 12.26 -29.39 -0.25
N GLU A 569 12.46 -30.67 0.04
CA GLU A 569 12.09 -31.26 1.34
C GLU A 569 12.87 -30.64 2.51
N GLU A 570 14.14 -30.26 2.29
CA GLU A 570 14.95 -29.57 3.30
C GLU A 570 14.36 -28.19 3.63
N ASN A 571 14.01 -27.41 2.61
CA ASN A 571 13.44 -26.08 2.81
C ASN A 571 12.06 -26.15 3.45
N LYS A 572 11.20 -27.08 3.00
CA LYS A 572 9.88 -27.29 3.63
C LYS A 572 10.03 -27.64 5.10
N ALA A 573 10.89 -28.61 5.43
CA ALA A 573 11.10 -29.02 6.82
C ALA A 573 11.58 -27.86 7.69
N MET A 574 12.52 -27.06 7.18
CA MET A 574 13.02 -25.86 7.86
C MET A 574 11.91 -24.84 8.11
N HIS A 575 11.23 -24.36 7.06
CA HIS A 575 10.18 -23.33 7.19
C HIS A 575 8.99 -23.83 8.01
N HIS A 576 8.60 -25.09 7.86
CA HIS A 576 7.53 -25.70 8.65
C HIS A 576 7.88 -25.69 10.14
N GLN A 577 9.12 -26.06 10.50
CA GLN A 577 9.58 -26.00 11.88
C GLN A 577 9.60 -24.56 12.42
N GLU A 578 10.13 -23.61 11.64
CA GLU A 578 10.20 -22.21 12.04
C GLU A 578 8.79 -21.61 12.27
N ILE A 579 7.85 -21.85 11.34
CA ILE A 579 6.47 -21.40 11.46
C ILE A 579 5.77 -22.04 12.67
N LEU A 580 5.92 -23.35 12.86
CA LEU A 580 5.34 -24.06 13.99
C LEU A 580 5.83 -23.49 15.33
N GLN A 581 7.14 -23.32 15.48
CA GLN A 581 7.74 -22.72 16.67
C GLN A 581 7.25 -21.30 16.90
N ALA A 582 7.14 -20.50 15.83
CA ALA A 582 6.67 -19.13 15.89
C ALA A 582 5.21 -19.07 16.41
N ILE A 583 4.30 -19.87 15.85
CA ILE A 583 2.89 -19.95 16.28
C ILE A 583 2.78 -20.40 17.74
N MET A 584 3.52 -21.44 18.13
CA MET A 584 3.52 -21.94 19.51
C MET A 584 4.05 -20.91 20.51
N GLY A 585 5.06 -20.13 20.13
CA GLY A 585 5.69 -19.11 20.97
C GLY A 585 4.92 -17.80 21.07
N TYR A 586 3.92 -17.56 20.21
CA TYR A 586 3.24 -16.26 20.14
C TYR A 586 2.60 -15.79 21.44
N ALA A 587 1.93 -16.70 22.18
CA ALA A 587 1.26 -16.33 23.43
C ALA A 587 2.26 -15.79 24.45
N LYS A 588 3.41 -16.46 24.60
CA LYS A 588 4.50 -15.97 25.44
C LYS A 588 5.05 -14.63 24.94
N ASN A 589 5.31 -14.50 23.64
CA ASN A 589 5.81 -13.26 23.05
C ASN A 589 4.85 -12.09 23.32
N ARG A 590 3.54 -12.34 23.28
CA ARG A 590 2.51 -11.37 23.62
C ARG A 590 2.57 -10.95 25.09
N ASP A 591 2.68 -11.91 26.00
CA ASP A 591 2.77 -11.62 27.43
C ASP A 591 4.02 -10.78 27.74
N ASP A 592 5.17 -11.17 27.18
CA ASP A 592 6.44 -10.44 27.33
C ASP A 592 6.32 -9.00 26.75
N TRP A 593 5.69 -8.83 25.59
CA TRP A 593 5.43 -7.52 24.99
C TRP A 593 4.53 -6.65 25.86
N GLN A 594 3.42 -7.20 26.35
CA GLN A 594 2.47 -6.47 27.20
C GLN A 594 3.08 -6.09 28.54
N GLN A 595 3.91 -6.96 29.13
CA GLN A 595 4.66 -6.66 30.33
C GLN A 595 5.60 -5.48 30.11
N MET A 596 6.39 -5.50 29.02
CA MET A 596 7.25 -4.36 28.68
C MET A 596 6.45 -3.05 28.54
N LEU A 597 5.25 -3.10 27.96
CA LEU A 597 4.37 -1.93 27.86
C LEU A 597 3.75 -1.47 29.18
N ALA A 598 3.70 -2.33 30.19
CA ALA A 598 3.11 -2.04 31.50
C ALA A 598 4.13 -1.56 32.54
N ASP A 599 5.43 -1.84 32.35
CA ASP A 599 6.52 -1.58 33.31
C ASP A 599 6.91 -0.08 33.48
N ASP A 600 5.98 0.87 33.32
CA ASP A 600 6.16 2.31 33.69
C ASP A 600 5.00 2.89 34.53
#